data_AF-A0A9D3U7E4-F1
#
_entry.id   AF-A0A9D3U7E4-F1
#
_cell.length_a   1.000
_cell.length_b   1.000
_cell.length_c   1.000
_cell.angle_alpha   90.00
_cell.angle_beta   90.00
_cell.angle_gamma   90.00
#
_symmetry.space_group_name_H-M   'P 1'
#
loop_
_entity.id
_entity.type
_entity.pdbx_description
1 polymer ?
#
loop_
_entity_poly.entity_id
_entity_poly.type
_entity_poly.pdbx_seq_one_letter_code
_entity_poly.pdbx_strand_id
1 'polypeptide(L)'
;MKWPGSYCDSDKFSCCYPTTGKPAADFSIHGLWPNYRNGSYPQNCDPNNPFNESEISDLISSMRRNWPSLACPSSSGESFWSHEWEKHGTCSESLLDQHSYFQTALTLRQQTNILQSLKSAGIIPDGGSYSLTNIKDAIKNGTGYTPWIECNEDSSGNSQLYQVYLCVDSSGSNLIECPVFPKAKCGSEIEFPTF
;
A
#
# COMPACT_ATOMS: atom_id res chain seq x y z
N MET A 1 0.98 1.39 -0.97
CA MET A 1 1.54 0.37 -0.04
C MET A 1 1.66 0.97 1.35
N LYS A 2 1.57 0.15 2.40
CA LYS A 2 1.50 0.58 3.80
C LYS A 2 2.58 -0.09 4.65
N TRP A 3 3.23 0.68 5.52
CA TRP A 3 4.12 0.14 6.55
C TRP A 3 3.28 -0.35 7.75
N PRO A 4 3.37 -1.63 8.14
CA PRO A 4 2.56 -2.17 9.22
C PRO A 4 2.93 -1.61 10.61
N GLY A 5 4.18 -1.22 10.85
CA GLY A 5 4.61 -0.57 12.11
C GLY A 5 3.77 0.69 12.39
N SER A 6 3.75 1.60 11.43
CA SER A 6 3.02 2.86 11.53
C SER A 6 1.49 2.72 11.57
N TYR A 7 0.95 1.58 11.14
CA TYR A 7 -0.48 1.31 11.35
C TYR A 7 -0.77 0.89 12.80
N CYS A 8 0.14 0.16 13.43
CA CYS A 8 -0.08 -0.52 14.70
C CYS A 8 0.38 0.27 15.93
N ASP A 9 1.18 1.33 15.77
CA ASP A 9 1.65 2.22 16.83
C ASP A 9 0.86 3.56 16.93
N SER A 10 -0.13 3.75 16.05
CA SER A 10 -0.95 4.95 15.98
C SER A 10 -2.25 4.81 16.78
N ASP A 11 -2.56 5.79 17.62
CA ASP A 11 -3.81 5.82 18.41
C ASP A 11 -5.08 6.00 17.54
N LYS A 12 -4.92 6.32 16.26
CA LYS A 12 -6.04 6.48 15.31
C LYS A 12 -6.64 5.14 14.89
N PHE A 13 -5.92 4.04 15.08
CA PHE A 13 -6.32 2.72 14.61
C PHE A 13 -6.18 1.67 15.72
N SER A 14 -7.14 0.75 15.80
CA SER A 14 -6.91 -0.50 16.52
C SER A 14 -6.23 -1.48 15.57
N CYS A 15 -5.07 -2.01 15.97
CA CYS A 15 -4.34 -3.00 15.19
C CYS A 15 -4.51 -4.42 15.76
N CYS A 16 -4.90 -5.34 14.89
CA CYS A 16 -4.99 -6.77 15.16
C CYS A 16 -4.21 -7.52 14.07
N TYR A 17 -3.36 -8.47 14.47
CA TYR A 17 -2.71 -9.32 13.48
C TYR A 17 -3.72 -10.24 12.78
N PRO A 18 -3.50 -10.59 11.50
CA PRO A 18 -4.31 -11.57 10.80
C PRO A 18 -4.38 -12.91 11.52
N THR A 19 -5.34 -13.73 11.14
CA THR A 19 -5.47 -15.13 11.62
C THR A 19 -4.24 -15.99 11.30
N THR A 20 -3.45 -15.59 10.30
CA THR A 20 -2.17 -16.21 9.93
C THR A 20 -0.99 -15.77 10.80
N GLY A 21 -1.21 -14.91 11.80
CA GLY A 21 -0.19 -14.41 12.72
C GLY A 21 0.39 -13.05 12.33
N LYS A 22 1.45 -12.63 13.04
CA LYS A 22 2.13 -11.35 12.80
C LYS A 22 2.70 -11.33 11.37
N PRO A 23 2.35 -10.34 10.53
CA PRO A 23 2.93 -10.21 9.19
C PRO A 23 4.44 -9.97 9.22
N ALA A 24 5.10 -10.17 8.08
CA ALA A 24 6.50 -9.79 7.95
C ALA A 24 6.68 -8.27 8.16
N ALA A 25 7.83 -7.85 8.69
CA ALA A 25 8.26 -6.45 8.75
C ALA A 25 8.66 -5.94 7.36
N ASP A 26 7.67 -5.83 6.48
CA ASP A 26 7.78 -5.36 5.10
C ASP A 26 6.53 -4.56 4.71
N PHE A 27 6.64 -3.75 3.65
CA PHE A 27 5.51 -3.03 3.10
C PHE A 27 4.46 -4.02 2.57
N SER A 28 3.21 -3.76 2.98
CA SER A 28 2.03 -4.48 2.53
C SER A 28 1.28 -3.67 1.48
N ILE A 29 0.51 -4.34 0.64
CA ILE A 29 -0.42 -3.66 -0.26
C ILE A 29 -1.56 -3.09 0.58
N HIS A 30 -1.95 -1.85 0.23
CA HIS A 30 -3.21 -1.28 0.72
C HIS A 30 -4.25 -1.42 -0.39
N GLY A 31 -3.94 -0.90 -1.58
CA GLY A 31 -4.72 -1.13 -2.78
C GLY A 31 -4.08 -0.61 -4.05
N LEU A 32 -4.80 -0.83 -5.15
CA LEU A 32 -4.48 -0.38 -6.50
C LEU A 32 -5.66 0.50 -6.95
N TRP A 33 -5.47 1.81 -7.01
CA TRP A 33 -6.60 2.74 -7.11
C TRP A 33 -6.61 3.46 -8.46
N PRO A 34 -7.61 3.22 -9.32
CA PRO A 34 -7.83 4.04 -10.50
C PRO A 34 -8.00 5.51 -10.09
N ASN A 35 -7.34 6.43 -10.81
CA ASN A 35 -7.34 7.85 -10.49
C ASN A 35 -7.37 8.69 -11.77
N TYR A 36 -8.05 9.82 -11.74
CA TYR A 36 -8.02 10.79 -12.83
C TYR A 36 -6.82 11.73 -12.69
N ARG A 37 -6.35 12.28 -13.82
CA ARG A 37 -5.18 13.19 -13.87
C ARG A 37 -5.40 14.51 -13.13
N ASN A 38 -6.66 14.89 -12.85
CA ASN A 38 -7.03 16.09 -12.10
C ASN A 38 -7.04 15.87 -10.58
N GLY A 39 -6.73 14.67 -10.10
CA GLY A 39 -6.71 14.32 -8.68
C GLY A 39 -8.02 13.78 -8.11
N SER A 40 -9.13 13.82 -8.84
CA SER A 40 -10.33 13.06 -8.46
C SER A 40 -10.17 11.58 -8.83
N TYR A 41 -11.03 10.72 -8.30
CA TYR A 41 -11.00 9.28 -8.57
C TYR A 41 -12.41 8.71 -8.70
N PRO A 42 -12.61 7.69 -9.55
CA PRO A 42 -13.83 6.90 -9.55
C PRO A 42 -13.84 5.92 -8.36
N GLN A 43 -15.03 5.59 -7.86
CA GLN A 43 -15.21 4.56 -6.84
C GLN A 43 -16.58 3.90 -6.98
N ASN A 44 -16.70 2.64 -6.51
CA ASN A 44 -17.96 1.88 -6.49
C ASN A 44 -18.62 1.81 -7.87
N CYS A 45 -17.84 1.45 -8.91
CA CYS A 45 -18.24 1.64 -10.30
C CYS A 45 -19.23 0.59 -10.83
N ASP A 46 -19.18 -0.63 -10.30
CA ASP A 46 -20.14 -1.67 -10.65
C ASP A 46 -20.67 -2.41 -9.40
N PRO A 47 -21.89 -2.09 -8.93
CA PRO A 47 -22.50 -2.82 -7.81
C PRO A 47 -22.97 -4.24 -8.18
N ASN A 48 -22.98 -4.62 -9.46
CA ASN A 48 -23.36 -5.95 -9.91
C ASN A 48 -22.16 -6.91 -10.06
N ASN A 49 -20.94 -6.44 -9.76
CA ASN A 49 -19.72 -7.23 -9.79
C ASN A 49 -19.11 -7.36 -8.38
N PRO A 50 -19.81 -8.02 -7.44
CA PRO A 50 -19.31 -8.19 -6.08
C PRO A 50 -18.06 -9.05 -6.05
N PHE A 51 -17.26 -8.91 -4.99
CA PHE A 51 -16.07 -9.72 -4.78
C PHE A 51 -16.42 -11.22 -4.77
N ASN A 52 -15.62 -12.01 -5.48
CA ASN A 52 -15.76 -13.46 -5.57
C ASN A 52 -14.41 -14.15 -5.33
N GLU A 53 -14.22 -14.67 -4.12
CA GLU A 53 -12.98 -15.33 -3.70
C GLU A 53 -12.56 -16.48 -4.63
N SER A 54 -13.53 -17.19 -5.23
CA SER A 54 -13.23 -18.33 -6.10
C SER A 54 -12.41 -17.93 -7.34
N GLU A 55 -12.57 -16.69 -7.81
CA GLU A 55 -11.81 -16.13 -8.95
C GLU A 55 -10.36 -15.83 -8.61
N ILE A 56 -9.98 -15.80 -7.33
CA ILE A 56 -8.60 -15.55 -6.88
C ILE A 56 -8.03 -16.67 -6.02
N SER A 57 -8.62 -17.87 -6.10
CA SER A 57 -8.28 -19.00 -5.23
C SER A 57 -6.79 -19.38 -5.28
N ASP A 58 -6.15 -19.24 -6.44
CA ASP A 58 -4.71 -19.43 -6.64
C ASP A 58 -3.83 -18.33 -6.00
N LEU A 59 -4.39 -17.14 -5.80
CA LEU A 59 -3.70 -15.97 -5.23
C LEU A 59 -3.82 -15.87 -3.70
N ILE A 60 -4.76 -16.58 -3.06
CA ILE A 60 -5.09 -16.43 -1.63
C ILE A 60 -3.85 -16.51 -0.72
N SER A 61 -2.96 -17.48 -0.96
CA SER A 61 -1.74 -17.62 -0.14
C SER A 61 -0.81 -16.41 -0.27
N SER A 62 -0.74 -15.80 -1.45
CA SER A 62 0.03 -14.59 -1.70
C SER A 62 -0.67 -13.36 -1.13
N MET A 63 -1.99 -13.27 -1.25
CA MET A 63 -2.83 -12.21 -0.67
C MET A 63 -2.66 -12.15 0.85
N ARG A 64 -2.75 -13.29 1.56
CA ARG A 64 -2.56 -13.35 3.02
C ARG A 64 -1.20 -12.87 3.50
N ARG A 65 -0.15 -13.06 2.71
CA ARG A 65 1.22 -12.62 3.05
C ARG A 65 1.48 -11.16 2.71
N ASN A 66 0.99 -10.71 1.57
CA ASN A 66 1.42 -9.45 0.95
C ASN A 66 0.37 -8.34 1.04
N TRP A 67 -0.88 -8.70 1.32
CA TRP A 67 -2.02 -7.80 1.47
C TRP A 67 -2.85 -8.11 2.74
N PRO A 68 -2.21 -8.27 3.92
CA PRO A 68 -2.91 -8.58 5.15
C PRO A 68 -3.83 -7.42 5.60
N SER A 69 -4.95 -7.78 6.24
CA SER A 69 -5.72 -6.82 7.05
C SER A 69 -5.09 -6.69 8.43
N LEU A 70 -4.92 -5.46 8.91
CA LEU A 70 -4.50 -5.16 10.27
C LEU A 70 -5.64 -4.62 11.13
N ALA A 71 -6.85 -4.52 10.58
CA ALA A 71 -8.00 -4.00 11.31
C ALA A 71 -8.45 -5.00 12.39
N CYS A 72 -9.06 -4.48 13.46
CA CYS A 72 -9.69 -5.29 14.49
C CYS A 72 -11.18 -5.52 14.22
N PRO A 73 -11.72 -6.71 14.55
CA PRO A 73 -11.01 -7.89 15.08
C PRO A 73 -10.13 -8.59 14.04
N SER A 74 -9.22 -9.47 14.51
CA SER A 74 -8.39 -10.32 13.64
C SER A 74 -9.23 -11.04 12.59
N SER A 75 -8.75 -11.04 11.34
CA SER A 75 -9.45 -11.64 10.19
C SER A 75 -8.47 -12.29 9.21
N SER A 76 -9.00 -13.05 8.26
CA SER A 76 -8.22 -13.70 7.20
C SER A 76 -7.99 -12.79 5.97
N GLY A 77 -8.55 -11.57 5.98
CA GLY A 77 -8.30 -10.52 5.00
C GLY A 77 -9.41 -10.32 3.95
N GLU A 78 -10.34 -11.26 3.82
CA GLU A 78 -11.33 -11.32 2.74
C GLU A 78 -12.24 -10.08 2.70
N SER A 79 -12.68 -9.58 3.87
CA SER A 79 -13.47 -8.33 3.94
C SER A 79 -12.68 -7.11 3.47
N PHE A 80 -11.37 -7.08 3.67
CA PHE A 80 -10.53 -5.99 3.18
C PHE A 80 -10.35 -6.09 1.67
N TRP A 81 -10.12 -7.29 1.14
CA TRP A 81 -10.02 -7.49 -0.31
C TRP A 81 -11.34 -7.20 -1.03
N SER A 82 -12.47 -7.62 -0.46
CA SER A 82 -13.81 -7.27 -0.96
C SER A 82 -14.00 -5.75 -0.99
N HIS A 83 -13.62 -5.03 0.07
CA HIS A 83 -13.68 -3.56 0.07
C HIS A 83 -12.85 -2.94 -1.06
N GLU A 84 -11.60 -3.37 -1.22
CA GLU A 84 -10.71 -2.83 -2.24
C GLU A 84 -11.17 -3.17 -3.66
N TRP A 85 -11.72 -4.36 -3.88
CA TRP A 85 -12.32 -4.73 -5.16
C TRP A 85 -13.56 -3.89 -5.46
N GLU A 86 -14.57 -3.91 -4.58
CA GLU A 86 -15.86 -3.28 -4.84
C GLU A 86 -15.74 -1.76 -4.95
N LYS A 87 -14.86 -1.15 -4.16
CA LYS A 87 -14.65 0.30 -4.18
C LYS A 87 -13.71 0.75 -5.30
N HIS A 88 -12.64 0.01 -5.59
CA HIS A 88 -11.58 0.46 -6.51
C HIS A 88 -11.40 -0.45 -7.73
N GLY A 89 -11.34 -1.76 -7.51
CA GLY A 89 -11.18 -2.75 -8.59
C GLY A 89 -12.28 -2.70 -9.65
N THR A 90 -13.55 -2.52 -9.24
CA THR A 90 -14.69 -2.39 -10.17
C THR A 90 -14.54 -1.21 -11.14
N CYS A 91 -13.74 -0.20 -10.79
CA CYS A 91 -13.45 0.94 -11.65
C CYS A 91 -12.34 0.68 -12.67
N SER A 92 -11.75 -0.51 -12.69
CA SER A 92 -10.71 -0.95 -13.62
C SER A 92 -11.13 -2.11 -14.52
N GLU A 93 -12.38 -2.58 -14.41
CA GLU A 93 -12.90 -3.79 -15.09
C GLU A 93 -12.72 -3.81 -16.61
N SER A 94 -12.72 -2.64 -17.25
CA SER A 94 -12.48 -2.54 -18.70
C SER A 94 -11.08 -2.98 -19.12
N LEU A 95 -10.15 -3.11 -18.17
CA LEU A 95 -8.74 -3.48 -18.39
C LEU A 95 -8.30 -4.64 -17.49
N LEU A 96 -8.81 -4.72 -16.27
CA LEU A 96 -8.44 -5.70 -15.26
C LEU A 96 -9.71 -6.31 -14.66
N ASP A 97 -9.96 -7.59 -14.95
CA ASP A 97 -10.93 -8.37 -14.17
C ASP A 97 -10.42 -8.59 -12.73
N GLN A 98 -11.24 -9.22 -11.89
CA GLN A 98 -10.92 -9.41 -10.47
C GLN A 98 -9.60 -10.13 -10.26
N HIS A 99 -9.36 -11.24 -10.96
CA HIS A 99 -8.09 -11.96 -10.87
C HIS A 99 -6.92 -11.07 -11.29
N SER A 100 -7.02 -10.41 -12.44
CA SER A 100 -5.98 -9.54 -12.98
C SER A 100 -5.69 -8.35 -12.07
N TYR A 101 -6.70 -7.77 -11.42
CA TYR A 101 -6.55 -6.67 -10.47
C TYR A 101 -5.66 -7.07 -9.28
N PHE A 102 -5.99 -8.19 -8.63
CA PHE A 102 -5.23 -8.69 -7.48
C PHE A 102 -3.83 -9.20 -7.88
N GLN A 103 -3.73 -9.92 -9.00
CA GLN A 103 -2.46 -10.40 -9.54
C GLN A 103 -1.53 -9.22 -9.89
N THR A 104 -2.07 -8.16 -10.50
CA THR A 104 -1.31 -6.95 -10.85
C THR A 104 -0.77 -6.26 -9.61
N ALA A 105 -1.60 -6.07 -8.58
CA ALA A 105 -1.15 -5.47 -7.32
C ALA A 105 -0.03 -6.29 -6.63
N LEU A 106 -0.14 -7.62 -6.64
CA LEU A 106 0.90 -8.52 -6.14
C LEU A 106 2.20 -8.40 -6.93
N THR A 107 2.12 -8.38 -8.26
CA THR A 107 3.28 -8.19 -9.15
C THR A 107 3.96 -6.85 -8.91
N LEU A 108 3.19 -5.76 -8.83
CA LEU A 108 3.72 -4.41 -8.59
C LEU A 108 4.40 -4.29 -7.22
N ARG A 109 3.85 -4.91 -6.18
CA ARG A 109 4.51 -4.98 -4.87
C ARG A 109 5.88 -5.66 -4.97
N GLN A 110 5.94 -6.79 -5.66
CA GLN A 110 7.20 -7.52 -5.85
C GLN A 110 8.22 -6.71 -6.68
N GLN A 111 7.77 -6.08 -7.77
CA GLN A 111 8.60 -5.30 -8.67
C GLN A 111 9.20 -4.07 -7.98
N THR A 112 8.42 -3.37 -7.15
CA THR A 112 8.82 -2.11 -6.52
C THR A 112 9.76 -2.29 -5.33
N ASN A 113 9.60 -3.39 -4.58
CA ASN A 113 10.45 -3.80 -3.46
C ASN A 113 10.98 -2.60 -2.61
N ILE A 114 10.04 -1.82 -2.07
CA ILE A 114 10.30 -0.56 -1.39
C ILE A 114 11.29 -0.74 -0.23
N LEU A 115 11.08 -1.76 0.61
CA LEU A 115 11.94 -1.98 1.77
C LEU A 115 13.39 -2.24 1.35
N GLN A 116 13.62 -3.00 0.28
CA GLN A 116 14.99 -3.23 -0.21
C GLN A 116 15.63 -1.95 -0.74
N SER A 117 14.85 -1.09 -1.39
CA SER A 117 15.32 0.21 -1.89
C SER A 117 15.77 1.11 -0.73
N LEU A 118 14.96 1.18 0.34
CA LEU A 118 15.29 1.91 1.57
C LEU A 118 16.54 1.33 2.26
N LYS A 119 16.58 -0.01 2.46
CA LYS A 119 17.72 -0.70 3.08
C LYS A 119 19.03 -0.45 2.35
N SER A 120 19.00 -0.43 1.02
CA SER A 120 20.20 -0.20 0.19
C SER A 120 20.77 1.22 0.36
N ALA A 121 19.94 2.16 0.84
CA ALA A 121 20.35 3.52 1.20
C ALA A 121 20.64 3.68 2.71
N GLY A 122 20.66 2.60 3.49
CA GLY A 122 20.85 2.65 4.94
C GLY A 122 19.63 3.10 5.73
N ILE A 123 18.46 3.16 5.10
CA ILE A 123 17.18 3.52 5.76
C ILE A 123 16.50 2.22 6.19
N ILE A 124 16.52 1.94 7.49
CA ILE A 124 15.99 0.70 8.08
C ILE A 124 14.87 1.01 9.09
N PRO A 125 13.91 0.09 9.30
CA PRO A 125 12.84 0.28 10.27
C PRO A 125 13.36 0.02 11.69
N ASP A 126 14.15 0.95 12.21
CA ASP A 126 14.83 0.87 13.52
C ASP A 126 14.25 1.84 14.56
N GLY A 127 13.16 2.55 14.24
CA GLY A 127 12.62 3.63 15.07
C GLY A 127 13.41 4.94 14.95
N GLY A 128 14.41 4.99 14.07
CA GLY A 128 15.15 6.21 13.76
C GLY A 128 14.32 7.17 12.90
N SER A 129 14.67 8.45 12.96
CA SER A 129 14.17 9.47 12.03
C SER A 129 15.08 9.61 10.82
N TYR A 130 14.47 9.76 9.66
CA TYR A 130 15.13 9.92 8.38
C TYR A 130 14.54 11.09 7.60
N SER A 131 15.38 11.76 6.82
CA SER A 131 14.94 12.84 5.95
C SER A 131 13.94 12.33 4.92
N LEU A 132 12.82 13.03 4.79
CA LEU A 132 11.80 12.75 3.78
C LEU A 132 12.39 12.76 2.36
N THR A 133 13.36 13.64 2.10
CA THR A 133 14.07 13.69 0.82
C THR A 133 14.86 12.41 0.59
N ASN A 134 15.63 11.95 1.58
CA ASN A 134 16.41 10.71 1.46
C ASN A 134 15.52 9.48 1.26
N ILE A 135 14.36 9.41 1.94
CA ILE A 135 13.37 8.35 1.72
C ILE A 135 12.87 8.36 0.27
N LYS A 136 12.47 9.52 -0.24
CA LYS A 136 11.99 9.65 -1.63
C LYS A 136 13.06 9.30 -2.64
N ASP A 137 14.30 9.75 -2.43
CA ASP A 137 15.42 9.49 -3.33
C ASP A 137 15.82 8.02 -3.32
N ALA A 138 15.83 7.35 -2.16
CA ALA A 138 16.11 5.93 -2.05
C ALA A 138 15.10 5.09 -2.85
N ILE A 139 13.80 5.38 -2.68
CA ILE A 139 12.74 4.69 -3.43
C ILE A 139 12.80 5.03 -4.91
N LYS A 140 13.06 6.29 -5.28
CA LYS A 140 13.23 6.70 -6.68
C LYS A 140 14.41 6.00 -7.34
N ASN A 141 15.53 5.86 -6.64
CA ASN A 141 16.70 5.15 -7.18
C ASN A 141 16.42 3.66 -7.38
N GLY A 142 15.64 3.04 -6.49
CA GLY A 142 15.27 1.63 -6.61
C GLY A 142 14.19 1.35 -7.66
N THR A 143 13.26 2.28 -7.86
CA THR A 143 12.09 2.07 -8.74
C THR A 143 12.18 2.78 -10.08
N GLY A 144 13.01 3.82 -10.19
CA GLY A 144 13.07 4.74 -11.33
C GLY A 144 12.08 5.91 -11.28
N TYR A 145 11.15 5.93 -10.32
CA TYR A 145 10.04 6.89 -10.29
C TYR A 145 9.89 7.57 -8.94
N THR A 146 9.46 8.84 -8.97
CA THR A 146 9.33 9.64 -7.75
C THR A 146 8.10 9.19 -6.95
N PRO A 147 8.25 8.66 -5.71
CA PRO A 147 7.10 8.27 -4.91
C PRO A 147 6.43 9.48 -4.27
N TRP A 148 5.16 9.28 -3.88
CA TRP A 148 4.52 10.11 -2.87
C TRP A 148 4.49 9.38 -1.53
N ILE A 149 4.74 10.15 -0.47
CA ILE A 149 4.86 9.64 0.89
C ILE A 149 3.72 10.26 1.69
N GLU A 150 2.94 9.41 2.32
CA GLU A 150 1.97 9.78 3.33
C GLU A 150 2.54 9.43 4.71
N CYS A 151 2.33 10.34 5.66
CA CYS A 151 2.72 10.16 7.04
C CYS A 151 1.49 10.18 7.94
N ASN A 152 1.54 9.41 9.01
CA ASN A 152 0.63 9.55 10.15
C ASN A 152 1.45 9.93 11.39
N GLU A 153 0.80 9.80 12.56
CA GLU A 153 1.40 10.10 13.86
C GLU A 153 1.30 8.84 14.73
N ASP A 154 2.38 8.51 15.43
CA ASP A 154 2.38 7.48 16.46
C ASP A 154 1.66 7.99 17.74
N SER A 155 1.54 7.13 18.75
CA SER A 155 0.99 7.51 20.08
C SER A 155 1.80 8.57 20.84
N SER A 156 3.06 8.82 20.44
CA SER A 156 3.91 9.87 21.00
C SER A 156 3.82 11.21 20.24
N GLY A 157 3.09 11.25 19.13
CA GLY A 157 2.95 12.42 18.27
C GLY A 157 4.08 12.60 17.24
N ASN A 158 4.94 11.60 17.04
CA ASN A 158 5.99 11.63 16.03
C ASN A 158 5.39 11.45 14.64
N SER A 159 5.82 12.28 13.68
CA SER A 159 5.48 12.07 12.27
C SER A 159 6.27 10.89 11.72
N GLN A 160 5.59 9.93 11.09
CA GLN A 160 6.19 8.64 10.72
C GLN A 160 5.77 8.17 9.33
N LEU A 161 6.63 7.35 8.69
CA LEU A 161 6.45 6.81 7.35
C LEU A 161 5.29 5.80 7.30
N TYR A 162 4.12 6.25 6.83
CA TYR A 162 2.91 5.43 6.86
C TYR A 162 2.64 4.70 5.55
N GLN A 163 2.51 5.44 4.45
CA GLN A 163 2.22 4.86 3.14
C GLN A 163 3.12 5.42 2.05
N VAL A 164 3.40 4.57 1.07
CA VAL A 164 4.13 4.91 -0.14
C VAL A 164 3.24 4.67 -1.34
N TYR A 165 3.18 5.68 -2.20
CA TYR A 165 2.39 5.72 -3.41
C TYR A 165 3.32 5.81 -4.61
N LEU A 166 3.09 4.93 -5.56
CA LEU A 166 3.71 4.92 -6.88
C LEU A 166 2.58 4.86 -7.91
N CYS A 167 2.77 5.51 -9.05
CA CYS A 167 1.78 5.49 -10.12
C CYS A 167 2.13 4.42 -11.14
N VAL A 168 1.08 3.80 -11.65
CA VAL A 168 1.13 2.86 -12.77
C VAL A 168 0.27 3.37 -13.90
N ASP A 169 0.63 2.98 -15.12
CA ASP A 169 -0.23 3.23 -16.27
C ASP A 169 -1.59 2.54 -16.09
N SER A 170 -2.59 2.95 -16.88
CA SER A 170 -3.96 2.43 -16.76
C SER A 170 -4.07 0.93 -17.04
N SER A 171 -3.11 0.35 -17.78
CA SER A 171 -3.07 -1.09 -18.03
C SER A 171 -2.48 -1.88 -16.85
N GLY A 172 -1.96 -1.20 -15.83
CA GLY A 172 -1.33 -1.83 -14.67
C GLY A 172 0.05 -2.46 -14.97
N SER A 173 0.62 -2.21 -16.16
CA SER A 173 1.80 -2.93 -16.63
C SER A 173 3.11 -2.26 -16.26
N ASN A 174 3.17 -0.92 -16.28
CA ASN A 174 4.40 -0.17 -16.05
C ASN A 174 4.18 0.91 -14.99
N LEU A 175 5.25 1.16 -14.21
CA LEU A 175 5.35 2.36 -13.39
C LEU A 175 5.43 3.59 -14.30
N ILE A 176 4.86 4.70 -13.83
CA ILE A 176 4.91 6.01 -14.49
C ILE A 176 5.16 7.10 -13.46
N GLU A 177 5.64 8.26 -13.93
CA GLU A 177 5.63 9.45 -13.09
C GLU A 177 4.18 9.86 -12.79
N CYS A 178 3.91 10.14 -11.51
CA CYS A 178 2.57 10.49 -11.08
C CYS A 178 2.13 11.82 -11.68
N PRO A 179 1.00 11.88 -12.40
CA PRO A 179 0.50 13.12 -12.97
C PRO A 179 0.09 14.16 -11.92
N VAL A 180 -0.32 13.70 -10.74
CA VAL A 180 -0.79 14.51 -9.63
C VAL A 180 -0.48 13.81 -8.32
N PHE A 181 -0.09 14.59 -7.32
CA PHE A 181 0.12 14.09 -5.96
C PHE A 181 -0.90 14.71 -5.01
N PRO A 182 -1.41 13.94 -4.04
CA PRO A 182 -2.18 14.51 -2.95
C PRO A 182 -1.31 15.48 -2.11
N LYS A 183 -1.94 16.36 -1.33
CA LYS A 183 -1.21 17.23 -0.41
C LYS A 183 -0.65 16.39 0.73
N ALA A 184 0.68 16.31 0.84
CA ALA A 184 1.35 15.59 1.92
C ALA A 184 1.38 16.43 3.21
N LYS A 185 1.23 15.75 4.36
CA LYS A 185 1.49 16.29 5.69
C LYS A 185 2.59 15.45 6.37
N CYS A 186 3.79 15.49 5.79
CA CYS A 186 4.97 14.87 6.39
C CYS A 186 5.90 15.95 6.93
N GLY A 187 6.56 15.67 8.06
CA GLY A 187 7.72 16.45 8.51
C GLY A 187 8.90 16.36 7.53
N SER A 188 9.90 17.22 7.71
CA SER A 188 11.17 17.12 6.96
C SER A 188 11.97 15.89 7.37
N GLU A 189 11.86 15.50 8.64
CA GLU A 189 12.36 14.26 9.23
C GLU A 189 11.15 13.46 9.71
N ILE A 190 11.09 12.17 9.38
CA ILE A 190 10.01 11.28 9.80
C ILE A 190 10.58 9.98 10.31
N GLU A 191 9.93 9.40 11.32
CA GLU A 191 10.30 8.12 11.88
C GLU A 191 10.02 6.97 10.90
N PHE A 192 10.90 5.97 10.90
CA PHE A 192 10.63 4.67 10.31
C PHE A 192 10.54 3.62 11.44
N PRO A 193 9.35 3.38 12.00
CA PRO A 193 9.22 2.59 13.22
C PRO A 193 9.49 1.12 12.97
N THR A 194 9.93 0.42 14.02
CA THR A 194 10.01 -1.05 14.01
C THR A 194 8.63 -1.68 13.84
N PHE A 195 8.58 -2.94 13.39
CA PHE A 195 7.33 -3.72 13.38
C PHE A 195 7.43 -5.04 14.12
#